data_AF-A0A380H1Z0-F1
#
_entry.id   AF-A0A380H1Z0-F1
#
_cell.length_a   1.000
_cell.length_b   1.000
_cell.length_c   1.000
_cell.angle_alpha   90.00
_cell.angle_beta   90.00
_cell.angle_gamma   90.00
#
_symmetry.space_group_name_H-M   'P 1'
#
loop_
_entity.id
_entity.type
_entity.pdbx_description
1 polymer ?
#
loop_
_entity_poly.entity_id
_entity_poly.type
_entity_poly.pdbx_seq_one_letter_code
_entity_poly.pdbx_strand_id
1 'polypeptide(L)'
;MINKNKDATQEEKNIAINHLDDIVNKANMSITQASTNDVVDRAKELALPEIQKVSVIAIKKSEAKAQTQIIAIHKQSKLEQNKEATQEEKQVFASSAKVLLNRVQSQISDVYTNE
;
A
#
# COMPACT_ATOMS: atom_id res chain seq x y z
N MET A 1 -4.53 -8.85 -8.32
CA MET A 1 -4.17 -7.44 -8.00
C MET A 1 -3.07 -7.34 -6.93
N ILE A 2 -2.77 -8.41 -6.18
CA ILE A 2 -1.77 -8.44 -5.10
C ILE A 2 -0.36 -7.99 -5.55
N ASN A 3 0.21 -8.64 -6.57
CA ASN A 3 1.55 -8.30 -7.05
C ASN A 3 1.67 -6.93 -7.74
N LYS A 4 0.54 -6.30 -8.09
CA LYS A 4 0.52 -4.98 -8.74
C LYS A 4 0.46 -3.82 -7.75
N ASN A 5 0.24 -4.07 -6.45
CA ASN A 5 0.25 -3.02 -5.46
C ASN A 5 1.68 -2.50 -5.26
N LYS A 6 1.96 -1.28 -5.73
CA LYS A 6 3.29 -0.66 -5.65
C LYS A 6 3.57 -0.02 -4.29
N ASP A 7 2.51 0.32 -3.56
CA ASP A 7 2.59 0.92 -2.24
C ASP A 7 2.77 -0.12 -1.13
N ALA A 8 2.55 -1.41 -1.44
CA ALA A 8 2.81 -2.50 -0.51
C ALA A 8 4.27 -2.99 -0.58
N THR A 9 4.82 -3.35 0.58
CA THR A 9 6.08 -4.07 0.71
C THR A 9 5.93 -5.56 0.37
N GLN A 10 7.04 -6.28 0.31
CA GLN A 10 7.02 -7.72 0.04
C GLN A 10 6.34 -8.49 1.17
N GLU A 11 6.55 -8.11 2.43
CA GLU A 11 5.94 -8.77 3.58
C GLU A 11 4.41 -8.58 3.56
N GLU A 12 3.93 -7.37 3.27
CA GLU A 12 2.50 -7.07 3.14
C GLU A 12 1.84 -7.86 2.00
N LYS A 13 2.56 -8.03 0.88
CA LYS A 13 2.12 -8.89 -0.23
C LYS A 13 2.10 -10.36 0.16
N ASN A 14 3.13 -10.84 0.84
CA ASN A 14 3.24 -12.23 1.28
C ASN A 14 2.11 -12.59 2.25
N ILE A 15 1.70 -11.67 3.12
CA ILE A 15 0.52 -11.87 3.98
C ILE A 15 -0.75 -12.10 3.13
N ALA A 16 -0.98 -11.28 2.11
CA ALA A 16 -2.12 -11.44 1.22
C ALA A 16 -2.04 -12.73 0.37
N ILE A 17 -0.85 -13.11 -0.09
CA ILE A 17 -0.61 -14.37 -0.82
C ILE A 17 -0.91 -15.56 0.08
N ASN A 18 -0.36 -15.60 1.29
CA ASN A 18 -0.59 -16.68 2.24
C ASN A 18 -2.07 -16.83 2.60
N HIS A 19 -2.79 -15.72 2.74
CA HIS A 19 -4.24 -15.75 2.96
C HIS A 19 -5.00 -16.31 1.75
N LEU A 20 -4.62 -15.94 0.53
CA LEU A 20 -5.19 -16.51 -0.69
C LEU A 20 -4.93 -18.03 -0.77
N ASP A 21 -3.70 -18.46 -0.49
CA ASP A 21 -3.32 -19.86 -0.51
C ASP A 21 -4.11 -20.67 0.53
N ASP A 22 -4.34 -20.13 1.72
CA ASP A 22 -5.16 -20.77 2.76
C ASP A 22 -6.61 -20.95 2.32
N ILE A 23 -7.23 -19.93 1.71
CA ILE A 23 -8.60 -20.01 1.18
C ILE A 23 -8.68 -21.09 0.08
N VAL A 24 -7.72 -21.08 -0.86
CA VAL A 24 -7.68 -22.05 -1.97
C VAL A 24 -7.48 -23.47 -1.44
N ASN A 25 -6.59 -23.67 -0.47
CA ASN A 25 -6.36 -24.98 0.12
C ASN A 25 -7.59 -25.50 0.86
N LYS A 26 -8.26 -24.67 1.65
CA LYS A 26 -9.53 -25.04 2.34
C LYS A 26 -10.62 -25.44 1.35
N ALA A 27 -10.76 -24.68 0.26
CA ALA A 27 -11.71 -24.99 -0.81
C ALA A 27 -11.39 -26.33 -1.48
N ASN A 28 -10.12 -26.56 -1.84
CA ASN A 28 -9.67 -27.81 -2.46
C ASN A 28 -9.86 -29.03 -1.56
N MET A 29 -9.58 -28.90 -0.26
CA MET A 29 -9.84 -29.96 0.71
C MET A 29 -11.34 -30.29 0.79
N SER A 30 -12.19 -29.26 0.85
CA SER A 30 -13.64 -29.43 0.91
C SER A 30 -14.20 -30.10 -0.35
N ILE A 31 -13.68 -29.75 -1.52
CA ILE A 31 -14.02 -30.38 -2.81
C ILE A 31 -13.53 -31.83 -2.86
N THR A 32 -12.31 -32.10 -2.43
CA THR A 32 -11.73 -33.46 -2.45
C THR A 32 -12.49 -34.42 -1.52
N GLN A 33 -13.03 -33.91 -0.42
CA GLN A 33 -13.81 -34.69 0.55
C GLN A 33 -15.30 -34.79 0.18
N ALA A 34 -15.76 -34.06 -0.84
CA ALA A 34 -17.16 -34.05 -1.24
C ALA A 34 -17.58 -35.39 -1.86
N SER A 35 -18.71 -35.93 -1.41
CA SER A 35 -19.30 -37.18 -1.95
C SER A 35 -20.47 -36.94 -2.92
N THR A 36 -20.88 -35.69 -3.10
CA THR A 36 -21.97 -35.29 -4.01
C THR A 36 -21.63 -33.99 -4.73
N ASN A 37 -22.27 -33.77 -5.88
CA ASN A 37 -22.10 -32.55 -6.67
C ASN A 37 -22.57 -31.30 -5.89
N ASP A 38 -23.65 -31.42 -5.12
CA ASP A 38 -24.18 -30.30 -4.31
C ASP A 38 -23.15 -29.79 -3.28
N VAL A 39 -22.34 -30.68 -2.69
CA VAL A 39 -21.29 -30.31 -1.75
C VAL A 39 -20.13 -29.61 -2.47
N VAL A 40 -19.78 -30.07 -3.68
CA VAL A 40 -18.78 -29.40 -4.54
C VAL A 40 -19.23 -27.99 -4.91
N ASP A 41 -20.50 -27.82 -5.30
CA ASP A 41 -21.04 -26.52 -5.68
C ASP A 41 -21.07 -25.56 -4.50
N ARG A 42 -21.51 -26.02 -3.32
CA ARG A 42 -21.45 -25.22 -2.09
C ARG A 42 -20.02 -24.81 -1.71
N ALA A 43 -19.04 -25.69 -1.86
CA ALA A 43 -17.64 -25.36 -1.58
C ALA A 43 -17.14 -24.24 -2.52
N LYS A 44 -17.53 -24.28 -3.80
CA LYS A 44 -17.22 -23.22 -4.78
C LYS A 44 -17.92 -21.90 -4.46
N GLU A 45 -19.20 -21.95 -4.13
CA GLU A 45 -20.01 -20.78 -3.77
C GLU A 45 -19.44 -20.02 -2.56
N LEU A 46 -18.87 -20.75 -1.59
CA LEU A 46 -18.24 -20.15 -0.42
C LEU A 46 -16.83 -19.61 -0.72
N ALA A 47 -16.04 -20.33 -1.52
CA ALA A 47 -14.65 -19.96 -1.78
C ALA A 47 -14.50 -18.76 -2.74
N LEU A 48 -15.34 -18.69 -3.78
CA LEU A 48 -15.23 -17.66 -4.81
C LEU A 48 -15.31 -16.22 -4.27
N PRO A 49 -16.29 -15.86 -3.40
CA PRO A 49 -16.35 -14.53 -2.81
C PRO A 49 -15.14 -14.23 -1.91
N GLU A 50 -14.67 -15.21 -1.13
CA GLU A 50 -13.53 -15.02 -0.24
C GLU A 50 -12.24 -14.77 -1.02
N ILE A 51 -12.01 -15.51 -2.12
CA ILE A 51 -10.89 -15.26 -3.05
C ILE A 51 -10.97 -13.83 -3.63
N GLN A 52 -12.16 -13.37 -4.01
CA GLN A 52 -12.35 -12.03 -4.56
C GLN A 52 -12.09 -10.91 -3.53
N LYS A 53 -12.36 -11.17 -2.25
CA LYS A 53 -12.12 -10.21 -1.16
C LYS A 53 -10.63 -10.06 -0.82
N VAL A 54 -9.77 -11.01 -1.21
CA VAL A 54 -8.33 -10.91 -0.92
C VAL A 54 -7.74 -9.67 -1.60
N SER A 55 -7.21 -8.77 -0.77
CA SER A 55 -6.53 -7.55 -1.18
C SER A 55 -5.29 -7.32 -0.32
N VAL A 56 -4.38 -6.48 -0.81
CA VAL A 56 -3.15 -6.13 -0.08
C VAL A 56 -3.41 -4.89 0.75
N ILE A 57 -3.10 -4.97 2.03
CA ILE A 57 -3.14 -3.83 2.95
C ILE A 57 -1.73 -3.22 2.97
N ALA A 58 -1.58 -2.05 2.33
CA ALA A 58 -0.31 -1.32 2.24
C ALA A 58 -0.21 -0.28 3.36
N ILE A 59 0.72 -0.45 4.29
CA ILE A 59 0.84 0.40 5.48
C ILE A 59 2.16 1.18 5.44
N LYS A 60 3.31 0.49 5.34
CA LYS A 60 4.61 1.11 5.61
C LYS A 60 4.98 2.26 4.68
N LYS A 61 4.89 2.07 3.36
CA LYS A 61 5.21 3.14 2.40
C LYS A 61 4.21 4.27 2.46
N SER A 62 2.92 3.94 2.60
CA SER A 62 1.83 4.91 2.71
C SER A 62 2.05 5.83 3.91
N GLU A 63 2.40 5.26 5.06
CA GLU A 63 2.69 5.99 6.29
C GLU A 63 3.93 6.90 6.13
N ALA A 64 5.03 6.37 5.59
CA ALA A 64 6.24 7.17 5.35
C ALA A 64 6.00 8.34 4.37
N LYS A 65 5.24 8.11 3.28
CA LYS A 65 4.83 9.17 2.35
C LYS A 65 3.96 10.22 3.04
N ALA A 66 3.04 9.81 3.91
CA ALA A 66 2.20 10.73 4.67
C ALA A 66 3.02 11.58 5.66
N GLN A 67 3.93 10.98 6.41
CA GLN A 67 4.80 11.69 7.37
C GLN A 67 5.67 12.74 6.67
N THR A 68 6.28 12.39 5.53
CA THR A 68 7.11 13.33 4.75
C THR A 68 6.28 14.48 4.15
N GLN A 69 5.06 14.20 3.70
CA GLN A 69 4.11 15.22 3.26
C GLN A 69 3.74 16.20 4.38
N ILE A 70 3.48 15.70 5.60
CA ILE A 70 3.17 16.53 6.77
C ILE A 70 4.35 17.46 7.10
N ILE A 71 5.58 16.93 7.09
CA ILE A 71 6.79 17.73 7.33
C ILE A 71 6.94 18.84 6.27
N ALA A 72 6.69 18.52 5.00
CA ALA A 72 6.77 19.49 3.92
C ALA A 72 5.73 20.61 4.07
N ILE A 73 4.47 20.26 4.39
CA ILE A 73 3.40 21.24 4.64
C ILE A 73 3.76 22.17 5.81
N HIS A 74 4.29 21.60 6.89
CA HIS A 74 4.71 22.40 8.05
C HIS A 74 5.85 23.36 7.72
N LYS A 75 6.86 22.92 6.94
CA LYS A 75 7.94 23.80 6.46
C LYS A 75 7.42 24.89 5.53
N GLN A 76 6.49 24.57 4.63
CA GLN A 76 5.88 25.54 3.74
C GLN A 76 5.08 26.59 4.53
N SER A 77 4.30 26.18 5.53
CA SER A 77 3.57 27.12 6.40
C SER A 77 4.50 28.10 7.13
N LYS A 78 5.63 27.61 7.66
CA LYS A 78 6.66 28.46 8.29
C LYS A 78 7.30 29.44 7.30
N LEU A 79 7.55 29.00 6.06
CA LEU A 79 8.09 29.85 5.01
C LEU A 79 7.12 30.99 4.65
N GLU A 80 5.83 30.69 4.51
CA GLU A 80 4.81 31.69 4.19
C GLU A 80 4.72 32.77 5.28
N GLN A 81 4.82 32.36 6.55
CA GLN A 81 4.80 33.26 7.71
C GLN A 81 6.08 34.10 7.87
N ASN A 82 7.17 33.76 7.17
CA ASN A 82 8.40 34.53 7.23
C ASN A 82 8.21 35.91 6.55
N LYS A 83 8.26 36.99 7.33
CA LYS A 83 8.09 38.37 6.85
C LYS A 83 9.40 38.98 6.34
N GLU A 84 10.55 38.36 6.61
CA GLU A 84 11.87 38.84 6.20
C GLU A 84 12.26 38.33 4.81
N ALA A 85 11.66 37.23 4.36
CA ALA A 85 11.90 36.66 3.04
C ALA A 85 11.08 37.38 1.96
N THR A 86 11.74 37.70 0.86
CA THR A 86 11.11 38.19 -0.38
C THR A 86 10.25 37.10 -1.03
N GLN A 87 9.37 37.49 -1.94
CA GLN A 87 8.51 36.54 -2.65
C GLN A 87 9.34 35.58 -3.53
N GLU A 88 10.39 36.08 -4.15
CA GLU A 88 11.33 35.31 -4.97
C GLU A 88 12.05 34.24 -4.14
N GLU A 89 12.56 34.60 -2.96
CA GLU A 89 13.22 33.65 -2.06
C GLU A 89 12.26 32.55 -1.59
N LYS A 90 11.01 32.92 -1.25
CA LYS A 90 9.96 31.95 -0.90
C LYS A 90 9.67 30.99 -2.05
N GLN A 91 9.58 31.49 -3.27
CA GLN A 91 9.30 30.66 -4.45
C GLN A 91 10.45 29.69 -4.77
N VAL A 92 11.70 30.14 -4.66
CA VAL A 92 12.89 29.29 -4.85
C VAL A 92 12.95 28.19 -3.79
N PHE A 93 12.70 28.53 -2.52
CA PHE A 93 12.66 27.53 -1.45
C PHE A 93 11.52 26.53 -1.67
N ALA A 94 10.30 27.00 -1.96
CA ALA A 94 9.14 26.13 -2.17
C ALA A 94 9.37 25.13 -3.33
N SER A 95 9.98 25.61 -4.43
CA SER A 95 10.35 24.76 -5.55
C SER A 95 11.39 23.71 -5.15
N SER A 96 12.44 24.11 -4.44
CA SER A 96 13.48 23.20 -3.94
C SER A 96 12.91 22.16 -2.97
N ALA A 97 12.04 22.58 -2.05
CA ALA A 97 11.36 21.71 -1.10
C ALA A 97 10.47 20.67 -1.80
N LYS A 98 9.75 21.07 -2.86
CA LYS A 98 8.94 20.15 -3.67
C LYS A 98 9.79 19.13 -4.42
N VAL A 99 10.93 19.54 -4.98
CA VAL A 99 11.88 18.62 -5.63
C VAL A 99 12.43 17.60 -4.64
N LEU A 100 12.83 18.05 -3.45
CA LEU A 100 13.33 17.17 -2.39
C LEU A 100 12.25 16.20 -1.91
N LEU A 101 11.02 16.68 -1.70
CA LEU A 101 9.89 15.84 -1.32
C LEU A 101 9.65 14.73 -2.34
N ASN A 102 9.60 15.07 -3.64
CA ASN A 102 9.41 14.10 -4.71
C ASN A 102 10.55 13.06 -4.73
N ARG A 103 11.80 13.49 -4.52
CA ARG A 103 12.94 12.58 -4.43
C ARG A 103 12.79 11.59 -3.27
N VAL A 104 12.42 12.08 -2.09
CA VAL A 104 12.20 11.23 -0.91
C VAL A 104 11.03 10.26 -1.14
N GLN A 105 9.93 10.72 -1.72
CA GLN A 105 8.78 9.86 -2.03
C GLN A 105 9.12 8.79 -3.09
N SER A 106 10.00 9.10 -4.05
CA SER A 106 10.54 8.12 -4.98
C SER A 106 11.35 7.05 -4.25
N GLN A 107 12.29 7.46 -3.40
CA GLN A 107 13.11 6.53 -2.61
C GLN A 107 12.24 5.62 -1.73
N ILE A 108 11.20 6.15 -1.08
CA ILE A 108 10.23 5.34 -0.30
C ILE A 108 9.50 4.33 -1.19
N SER A 109 9.17 4.72 -2.42
CA SER A 109 8.49 3.83 -3.37
C SER A 109 9.40 2.66 -3.79
N ASP A 110 10.71 2.88 -3.84
CA ASP A 110 11.73 1.90 -4.21
C ASP A 110 12.09 0.93 -3.07
N VAL A 111 11.70 1.21 -1.82
CA VAL A 111 11.92 0.28 -0.69
C VAL A 111 11.11 -1.00 -0.91
N TYR A 112 11.71 -2.17 -0.71
CA TYR A 112 11.03 -3.45 -0.95
C TYR A 112 10.49 -4.10 0.33
N THR A 113 11.14 -3.86 1.46
CA THR A 113 10.91 -4.56 2.73
C THR A 113 10.36 -3.62 3.81
N ASN A 114 9.87 -4.20 4.90
CA ASN A 114 9.41 -3.49 6.10
C ASN A 114 10.51 -3.11 7.10
N GLU A 115 11.76 -3.52 6.84
CA GLU A 115 12.92 -3.36 7.75
C GLU A 115 13.55 -1.96 7.70
#